data_AF-A0A655SPU2-F1
#
_entry.id   AF-A0A655SPU2-F1
#
_cell.length_a   1.000
_cell.length_b   1.000
_cell.length_c   1.000
_cell.angle_alpha   90.00
_cell.angle_beta   90.00
_cell.angle_gamma   90.00
#
_symmetry.space_group_name_H-M   'P 1'
#
loop_
_entity.id
_entity.type
_entity.pdbx_description
1 polymer ?
#
loop_
_entity_poly.entity_id
_entity_poly.type
_entity_poly.pdbx_seq_one_letter_code
_entity_poly.pdbx_strand_id
1 'polypeptide(L)'
;MEECQFGYRDSIFKHQLYQKAVVTAVGLKFAKAWQPIIQYGPLKDLSSDCAIHDVYQRVCATRMEKLPDPAVMGNAGSFFKNPVISQQAFARLQIEHPDVVAYPAEQGVKVAAGWLIDQAGLKGHQIGGAKVHPKQALVIVNTGDASAQDVLMLAADIQQRVFNCYGIELEHEVRFIGESEETNLKQWMSEQA
;
A
#
# COMPACT_ATOMS: atom_id res chain seq x y z
N MET A 1 23.97 -4.60 -1.91
CA MET A 1 22.68 -3.85 -1.95
C MET A 1 22.30 -3.53 -3.38
N GLU A 2 23.23 -3.03 -4.21
CA GLU A 2 22.95 -2.69 -5.62
C GLU A 2 22.40 -3.86 -6.45
N GLU A 3 22.95 -5.06 -6.30
CA GLU A 3 22.49 -6.26 -7.02
C GLU A 3 21.02 -6.62 -6.78
N CYS A 4 20.47 -6.27 -5.60
CA CYS A 4 19.07 -6.56 -5.29
C CYS A 4 18.09 -5.59 -5.99
N GLN A 5 18.59 -4.49 -6.56
CA GLN A 5 17.80 -3.47 -7.25
C GLN A 5 16.57 -3.03 -6.43
N PHE A 6 16.77 -2.73 -5.14
CA PHE A 6 15.66 -2.36 -4.25
C PHE A 6 14.99 -1.06 -4.69
N GLY A 7 13.67 -1.07 -4.74
CA GLY A 7 12.82 0.09 -5.00
C GLY A 7 11.58 0.11 -4.10
N TYR A 8 10.70 1.10 -4.28
CA TYR A 8 9.45 1.18 -3.51
C TYR A 8 8.55 -0.01 -3.84
N ARG A 9 8.42 -0.96 -2.90
CA ARG A 9 7.71 -2.24 -3.08
C ARG A 9 8.26 -3.06 -4.24
N ASP A 10 9.54 -2.93 -4.54
CA ASP A 10 10.15 -3.53 -5.71
C ASP A 10 11.56 -4.08 -5.46
N SER A 11 11.96 -5.07 -6.25
CA SER A 11 13.30 -5.69 -6.20
C SER A 11 13.53 -6.60 -7.40
N ILE A 12 14.77 -7.02 -7.63
CA ILE A 12 15.16 -8.01 -8.64
C ILE A 12 14.35 -9.33 -8.57
N PHE A 13 13.86 -9.71 -7.37
CA PHE A 13 13.06 -10.93 -7.15
C PHE A 13 11.66 -10.86 -7.77
N LYS A 14 11.15 -9.66 -8.07
CA LYS A 14 9.91 -9.44 -8.81
C LYS A 14 10.12 -9.38 -10.33
N HIS A 15 11.37 -9.36 -10.78
CA HIS A 15 11.76 -9.15 -12.17
C HIS A 15 12.65 -10.28 -12.67
N GLN A 16 13.97 -10.07 -12.78
CA GLN A 16 14.89 -10.98 -13.44
C GLN A 16 14.96 -12.36 -12.76
N LEU A 17 14.79 -12.40 -11.44
CA LEU A 17 14.80 -13.63 -10.63
C LEU A 17 13.40 -14.20 -10.35
N TYR A 18 12.35 -13.58 -10.88
CA TYR A 18 10.99 -14.08 -10.75
C TYR A 18 10.89 -15.53 -11.26
N GLN A 19 10.33 -16.43 -10.43
CA GLN A 19 10.25 -17.88 -10.67
C GLN A 19 11.59 -18.61 -10.93
N LYS A 20 12.74 -17.97 -10.70
CA LYS A 20 14.07 -18.57 -10.93
C LYS A 20 14.90 -18.77 -9.67
N ALA A 21 14.48 -18.17 -8.56
CA ALA A 21 15.21 -18.24 -7.29
C ALA A 21 14.26 -18.37 -6.11
N VAL A 22 14.77 -18.98 -5.03
CA VAL A 22 14.12 -19.05 -3.72
C VAL A 22 15.03 -18.37 -2.71
N VAL A 23 14.50 -17.42 -1.95
CA VAL A 23 15.25 -16.76 -0.87
C VAL A 23 15.34 -17.70 0.31
N THR A 24 16.56 -18.12 0.68
CA THR A 24 16.80 -19.05 1.79
C THR A 24 17.31 -18.38 3.06
N ALA A 25 17.91 -17.18 2.93
CA ALA A 25 18.42 -16.41 4.05
C ALA A 25 18.40 -14.91 3.74
N VAL A 26 18.35 -14.07 4.78
CA VAL A 26 18.41 -12.61 4.68
C VAL A 26 19.51 -12.10 5.61
N GLY A 27 20.51 -11.42 5.05
CA GLY A 27 21.56 -10.74 5.81
C GLY A 27 21.17 -9.29 6.10
N LEU A 28 21.15 -8.91 7.38
CA LEU A 28 20.88 -7.54 7.82
C LEU A 28 22.11 -6.95 8.51
N LYS A 29 22.43 -5.69 8.20
CA LYS A 29 23.53 -4.94 8.83
C LYS A 29 22.95 -3.82 9.66
N PHE A 30 23.25 -3.83 10.96
CA PHE A 30 22.84 -2.79 11.89
C PHE A 30 24.03 -1.92 12.29
N ALA A 31 23.86 -0.60 12.29
CA ALA A 31 24.85 0.32 12.81
C ALA A 31 24.90 0.20 14.35
N LYS A 32 26.10 0.05 14.93
CA LYS A 32 26.30 -0.01 16.39
C LYS A 32 26.00 1.34 17.05
N ALA A 33 26.38 2.43 16.38
CA ALA A 33 25.95 3.77 16.73
C ALA A 33 24.53 3.97 16.20
N TRP A 34 23.55 3.68 17.05
CA TRP A 34 22.13 3.80 16.72
C TRP A 34 21.74 5.27 16.55
N GLN A 35 20.85 5.53 15.59
CA GLN A 35 20.23 6.83 15.37
C GLN A 35 18.73 6.65 15.10
N PRO A 36 17.84 7.40 15.77
CA PRO A 36 16.41 7.29 15.55
C PRO A 36 16.00 7.86 14.18
N ILE A 37 15.12 7.13 13.49
CA ILE A 37 14.44 7.58 12.26
C ILE A 37 13.00 7.92 12.64
N ILE A 38 12.75 9.20 12.91
CA ILE A 38 11.51 9.70 13.54
C ILE A 38 10.77 10.72 12.66
N GLN A 39 11.12 10.84 11.38
CA GLN A 39 10.49 11.79 10.45
C GLN A 39 9.05 11.39 10.06
N TYR A 40 8.65 10.13 10.30
CA TYR A 40 7.30 9.64 10.04
C TYR A 40 6.30 10.20 11.08
N GLY A 41 5.13 10.67 10.62
CA GLY A 41 4.19 11.48 11.41
C GLY A 41 4.00 11.05 12.88
N PRO A 42 3.52 9.84 13.16
CA PRO A 42 3.32 9.32 14.53
C PRO A 42 4.59 9.22 15.39
N LEU A 43 5.78 9.33 14.80
CA LEU A 43 7.07 9.30 15.48
C LEU A 43 7.66 10.71 15.69
N LYS A 44 7.13 11.76 15.05
CA LYS A 44 7.70 13.11 15.07
C LYS A 44 7.76 13.73 16.47
N ASP A 45 6.91 13.27 17.38
CA ASP A 45 6.86 13.76 18.76
C ASP A 45 7.94 13.10 19.65
N LEU A 46 8.66 12.10 19.15
CA LEU A 46 9.78 11.50 19.86
C LEU A 46 11.00 12.40 19.78
N SER A 47 11.75 12.48 20.87
CA SER A 47 13.02 13.21 20.88
C SER A 47 14.09 12.49 20.04
N SER A 48 15.07 13.25 19.53
CA SER A 48 16.20 12.71 18.76
C SER A 48 17.16 11.86 19.61
N ASP A 49 17.06 11.91 20.93
CA ASP A 49 17.80 11.09 21.90
C ASP A 49 16.95 9.97 22.53
N CYS A 50 15.74 9.72 22.00
CA CYS A 50 14.87 8.65 22.52
C CYS A 50 15.55 7.28 22.51
N ALA A 51 15.05 6.32 23.29
CA ALA A 51 15.56 4.96 23.22
C ALA A 51 14.98 4.22 22.00
N ILE A 52 15.72 3.24 21.48
CA ILE A 52 15.20 2.33 20.43
C ILE A 52 13.87 1.68 20.82
N HIS A 53 13.66 1.42 22.12
CA HIS A 53 12.42 0.86 22.64
C HIS A 53 11.23 1.80 22.48
N ASP A 54 11.43 3.12 22.61
CA ASP A 54 10.35 4.11 22.47
C ASP A 54 9.83 4.14 21.03
N VAL A 55 10.76 4.09 20.06
CA VAL A 55 10.43 3.98 18.64
C VAL A 55 9.66 2.69 18.37
N TYR A 56 10.14 1.55 18.89
CA TYR A 56 9.47 0.26 18.74
C TYR A 56 8.04 0.30 19.29
N GLN A 57 7.85 0.75 20.53
CA GLN A 57 6.53 0.82 21.17
C GLN A 57 5.58 1.73 20.40
N ARG A 58 6.06 2.91 19.96
CA ARG A 58 5.23 3.84 19.19
C ARG A 58 4.82 3.26 17.84
N VAL A 59 5.72 2.56 17.14
CA VAL A 59 5.40 1.87 15.88
C VAL A 59 4.36 0.79 16.13
N CYS A 60 4.53 -0.06 17.14
CA CYS A 60 3.58 -1.11 17.49
C CYS A 60 2.20 -0.53 17.81
N ALA A 61 2.11 0.47 18.69
CA ALA A 61 0.84 1.08 19.08
C ALA A 61 0.13 1.71 17.85
N THR A 62 0.87 2.47 17.03
CA THR A 62 0.34 3.08 15.81
C THR A 62 -0.21 2.03 14.84
N ARG A 63 0.48 0.90 14.69
CA ARG A 63 0.05 -0.18 13.78
C ARG A 63 -1.18 -0.90 14.30
N MET A 64 -1.23 -1.21 15.60
CA MET A 64 -2.39 -1.87 16.22
C MET A 64 -3.64 -0.99 16.18
N GLU A 65 -3.49 0.34 16.24
CA GLU A 65 -4.61 1.28 16.12
C GLU A 65 -5.18 1.35 14.69
N LYS A 66 -4.29 1.33 13.68
CA LYS A 66 -4.64 1.65 12.29
C LYS A 66 -4.88 0.45 11.38
N LEU A 67 -4.26 -0.70 11.68
CA LEU A 67 -4.29 -1.86 10.79
C LEU A 67 -5.20 -2.94 11.37
N PRO A 68 -6.14 -3.50 10.58
CA PRO A 68 -6.96 -4.61 11.03
C PRO A 68 -6.09 -5.86 11.21
N ASP A 69 -6.27 -6.56 12.33
CA ASP A 69 -5.62 -7.84 12.59
C ASP A 69 -6.16 -8.90 11.62
N PRO A 70 -5.32 -9.50 10.75
CA PRO A 70 -5.74 -10.55 9.83
C PRO A 70 -6.36 -11.77 10.51
N ALA A 71 -6.02 -12.05 11.78
CA ALA A 71 -6.62 -13.14 12.54
C ALA A 71 -8.06 -12.87 12.97
N VAL A 72 -8.45 -11.59 13.07
CA VAL A 72 -9.82 -11.15 13.38
C VAL A 72 -10.61 -10.90 12.10
N MET A 73 -9.97 -10.28 11.11
CA MET A 73 -10.59 -9.85 9.87
C MET A 73 -9.58 -10.01 8.73
N GLY A 74 -9.74 -11.10 7.97
CA GLY A 74 -8.79 -11.52 6.94
C GLY A 74 -8.47 -10.39 5.96
N ASN A 75 -7.19 -10.08 5.80
CA ASN A 75 -6.71 -9.04 4.89
C ASN A 75 -5.24 -9.30 4.50
N ALA A 76 -4.80 -8.66 3.41
CA ALA A 76 -3.43 -8.76 2.91
C ALA A 76 -2.63 -7.45 3.13
N GLY A 77 -3.00 -6.67 4.15
CA GLY A 77 -2.44 -5.34 4.38
C GLY A 77 -2.92 -4.30 3.36
N SER A 78 -2.07 -3.33 3.04
CA SER A 78 -2.38 -2.33 2.01
C SER A 78 -2.53 -3.01 0.65
N PHE A 79 -3.73 -2.91 0.08
CA PHE A 79 -4.06 -3.54 -1.19
C PHE A 79 -3.43 -2.83 -2.37
N PHE A 80 -3.32 -1.51 -2.31
CA PHE A 80 -2.72 -0.66 -3.35
C PHE A 80 -1.41 -0.02 -2.89
N LYS A 81 -0.48 0.13 -3.84
CA LYS A 81 0.70 0.97 -3.67
C LYS A 81 0.29 2.44 -3.65
N ASN A 82 1.12 3.28 -3.02
CA ASN A 82 0.99 4.72 -3.19
C ASN A 82 1.50 5.14 -4.58
N PRO A 83 0.67 5.73 -5.46
CA PRO A 83 1.09 6.11 -6.80
C PRO A 83 2.14 7.22 -6.75
N VAL A 84 3.12 7.14 -7.63
CA VAL A 84 4.09 8.23 -7.88
C VAL A 84 3.66 8.95 -9.15
N ILE A 85 3.35 10.23 -9.03
CA ILE A 85 2.89 11.08 -10.14
C ILE A 85 3.89 12.20 -10.41
N SER A 86 3.82 12.80 -11.61
CA SER A 86 4.69 13.93 -11.96
C SER A 86 4.39 15.16 -11.10
N GLN A 87 5.39 16.04 -10.94
CA GLN A 87 5.22 17.32 -10.23
C GLN A 87 4.07 18.15 -10.82
N GLN A 88 3.91 18.13 -12.15
CA GLN A 88 2.84 18.85 -12.84
C GLN A 88 1.46 18.24 -12.56
N ALA A 89 1.34 16.91 -12.48
CA ALA A 89 0.10 16.26 -12.08
C ALA A 89 -0.24 16.57 -10.62
N PHE A 90 0.76 16.53 -9.73
CA PHE A 90 0.57 16.88 -8.32
C PHE A 90 0.15 18.33 -8.12
N ALA A 91 0.76 19.29 -8.82
CA ALA A 91 0.39 20.70 -8.72
C ALA A 91 -1.08 20.94 -9.11
N ARG A 92 -1.59 20.24 -10.13
CA ARG A 92 -3.02 20.28 -10.50
C ARG A 92 -3.91 19.67 -9.42
N LEU A 93 -3.54 18.48 -8.95
CA LEU A 93 -4.26 17.79 -7.89
C LEU A 93 -4.36 18.63 -6.61
N GLN A 94 -3.27 19.32 -6.24
CA GLN A 94 -3.20 20.15 -5.03
C GLN A 94 -4.06 21.43 -5.12
N ILE A 95 -4.33 21.94 -6.32
CA ILE A 95 -5.25 23.07 -6.51
C ILE A 95 -6.68 22.65 -6.19
N GLU A 96 -7.10 21.49 -6.69
CA GLU A 96 -8.45 20.95 -6.48
C GLU A 96 -8.61 20.35 -5.08
N HIS A 97 -7.52 19.82 -4.51
CA HIS A 97 -7.47 19.17 -3.21
C HIS A 97 -6.29 19.67 -2.37
N PRO A 98 -6.42 20.83 -1.70
CA PRO A 98 -5.32 21.46 -0.96
C PRO A 98 -4.78 20.62 0.21
N ASP A 99 -5.60 19.71 0.74
CA ASP A 99 -5.29 18.81 1.86
C ASP A 99 -4.73 17.45 1.41
N VAL A 100 -4.45 17.27 0.11
CA VAL A 100 -3.89 16.02 -0.43
C VAL A 100 -2.61 15.61 0.30
N VAL A 101 -2.59 14.38 0.81
CA VAL A 101 -1.44 13.84 1.51
C VAL A 101 -0.46 13.25 0.49
N ALA A 102 0.75 13.80 0.43
CA ALA A 102 1.78 13.34 -0.46
C ALA A 102 3.19 13.52 0.12
N TYR A 103 4.16 12.79 -0.44
CA TYR A 103 5.54 12.76 -0.01
C TYR A 103 6.49 12.88 -1.21
N PRO A 104 7.66 13.52 -1.06
CA PRO A 104 8.69 13.50 -2.09
C PRO A 104 9.10 12.06 -2.46
N ALA A 105 9.35 11.83 -3.75
CA ALA A 105 9.91 10.58 -4.28
C ALA A 105 11.02 10.90 -5.30
N GLU A 106 11.87 9.93 -5.61
CA GLU A 106 12.99 10.12 -6.55
C GLU A 106 12.53 10.61 -7.93
N GLN A 107 11.38 10.11 -8.41
CA GLN A 107 10.82 10.42 -9.73
C GLN A 107 9.44 11.07 -9.63
N GLY A 108 9.30 12.09 -8.77
CA GLY A 108 8.07 12.89 -8.67
C GLY A 108 7.53 12.95 -7.25
N VAL A 109 6.21 12.82 -7.13
CA VAL A 109 5.50 12.96 -5.86
C VAL A 109 4.68 11.70 -5.60
N LYS A 110 4.91 11.08 -4.44
CA LYS A 110 4.18 9.89 -3.99
C LYS A 110 2.94 10.32 -3.23
N VAL A 111 1.77 10.13 -3.84
CA VAL A 111 0.48 10.49 -3.26
C VAL A 111 -0.04 9.33 -2.40
N ALA A 112 -0.62 9.64 -1.24
CA ALA A 112 -1.17 8.62 -0.36
C ALA A 112 -2.45 8.02 -0.97
N ALA A 113 -2.37 6.77 -1.45
CA ALA A 113 -3.51 6.06 -2.02
C ALA A 113 -4.66 5.92 -1.03
N GLY A 114 -4.37 5.77 0.27
CA GLY A 114 -5.41 5.76 1.31
C GLY A 114 -6.18 7.06 1.41
N TRP A 115 -5.53 8.20 1.15
CA TRP A 115 -6.23 9.49 1.10
C TRP A 115 -7.11 9.57 -0.15
N LEU A 116 -6.62 9.13 -1.31
CA LEU A 116 -7.40 9.11 -2.55
C LEU A 116 -8.67 8.24 -2.42
N ILE A 117 -8.53 7.03 -1.89
CA ILE A 117 -9.66 6.10 -1.70
C ILE A 117 -10.67 6.65 -0.67
N ASP A 118 -10.17 7.25 0.40
CA ASP A 118 -11.01 7.88 1.43
C ASP A 118 -11.82 9.05 0.88
N GLN A 119 -11.16 9.97 0.16
CA GLN A 119 -11.81 11.14 -0.42
C GLN A 119 -12.75 10.79 -1.59
N ALA A 120 -12.55 9.63 -2.24
CA ALA A 120 -13.52 9.06 -3.16
C ALA A 120 -14.75 8.45 -2.46
N GLY A 121 -14.84 8.52 -1.13
CA GLY A 121 -15.97 8.04 -0.33
C GLY A 121 -16.02 6.52 -0.18
N LEU A 122 -14.91 5.81 -0.35
CA LEU A 122 -14.90 4.35 -0.46
C LEU A 122 -14.66 3.62 0.86
N LYS A 123 -14.39 4.31 1.97
CA LYS A 123 -14.31 3.64 3.28
C LYS A 123 -15.61 2.95 3.61
N GLY A 124 -15.54 1.66 3.94
CA GLY A 124 -16.71 0.84 4.22
C GLY A 124 -17.49 0.40 2.98
N HIS A 125 -17.08 0.79 1.77
CA HIS A 125 -17.66 0.27 0.53
C HIS A 125 -17.45 -1.24 0.45
N GLN A 126 -18.48 -1.96 0.01
CA GLN A 126 -18.54 -3.42 0.06
C GLN A 126 -19.12 -3.97 -1.24
N ILE A 127 -18.51 -5.02 -1.76
CA ILE A 127 -19.00 -5.83 -2.87
C ILE A 127 -18.90 -7.30 -2.43
N GLY A 128 -20.04 -8.00 -2.41
CA GLY A 128 -20.12 -9.35 -1.86
C GLY A 128 -19.57 -9.41 -0.43
N GLY A 129 -18.69 -10.38 -0.15
CA GLY A 129 -18.01 -10.49 1.15
C GLY A 129 -16.74 -9.62 1.29
N ALA A 130 -16.32 -8.90 0.25
CA ALA A 130 -15.14 -8.02 0.31
C ALA A 130 -15.54 -6.59 0.67
N LYS A 131 -14.77 -5.93 1.55
CA LYS A 131 -15.07 -4.58 2.03
C LYS A 131 -13.81 -3.73 2.19
N VAL A 132 -13.91 -2.42 1.93
CA VAL A 132 -12.86 -1.47 2.31
C VAL A 132 -12.93 -1.20 3.80
N HIS A 133 -11.81 -1.34 4.51
CA HIS A 133 -11.80 -1.21 5.96
C HIS A 133 -12.23 0.21 6.40
N PRO A 134 -13.20 0.35 7.32
CA PRO A 134 -13.79 1.65 7.69
C PRO A 134 -12.82 2.67 8.28
N LYS A 135 -11.68 2.23 8.82
CA LYS A 135 -10.65 3.14 9.39
C LYS A 135 -9.41 3.27 8.50
N GLN A 136 -9.22 2.37 7.54
CA GLN A 136 -8.01 2.30 6.73
C GLN A 136 -8.37 1.98 5.28
N ALA A 137 -8.54 3.03 4.47
CA ALA A 137 -9.03 2.92 3.10
C ALA A 137 -8.12 2.10 2.17
N LEU A 138 -6.84 1.92 2.53
CA LEU A 138 -5.91 1.09 1.77
C LEU A 138 -6.16 -0.41 1.93
N VAL A 139 -6.92 -0.85 2.92
CA VAL A 139 -7.04 -2.27 3.26
C VAL A 139 -8.41 -2.78 2.79
N ILE A 140 -8.38 -3.80 1.95
CA ILE A 140 -9.55 -4.63 1.66
C ILE A 140 -9.59 -5.77 2.68
N VAL A 141 -10.75 -5.99 3.27
CA VAL A 141 -11.02 -7.00 4.28
C VAL A 141 -12.05 -8.01 3.80
N ASN A 142 -11.90 -9.25 4.25
CA ASN A 142 -12.88 -10.31 4.14
C ASN A 142 -13.87 -10.20 5.33
N THR A 143 -15.16 -10.06 5.04
CA THR A 143 -16.22 -9.97 6.07
C THR A 143 -16.66 -11.32 6.65
N GLY A 144 -16.07 -12.42 6.21
CA GLY A 144 -16.29 -13.79 6.70
C GLY A 144 -16.34 -14.83 5.57
N ASP A 145 -16.90 -14.45 4.43
CA ASP A 145 -17.24 -15.31 3.29
C ASP A 145 -16.83 -14.70 1.93
N ALA A 146 -15.92 -13.73 1.92
CA ALA A 146 -15.45 -13.10 0.68
C ALA A 146 -14.85 -14.12 -0.28
N SER A 147 -15.38 -14.15 -1.50
CA SER A 147 -14.77 -14.88 -2.61
C SER A 147 -13.61 -14.08 -3.20
N ALA A 148 -12.74 -14.75 -3.97
CA ALA A 148 -11.73 -14.07 -4.76
C ALA A 148 -12.38 -13.05 -5.72
N GLN A 149 -13.50 -13.44 -6.35
CA GLN A 149 -14.25 -12.56 -7.25
C GLN A 149 -14.72 -11.28 -6.56
N ASP A 150 -15.19 -11.36 -5.32
CA ASP A 150 -15.61 -10.17 -4.55
C ASP A 150 -14.45 -9.19 -4.36
N VAL A 151 -13.27 -9.72 -4.00
CA VAL A 151 -12.05 -8.92 -3.80
C VAL A 151 -11.61 -8.28 -5.12
N LEU A 152 -11.66 -9.03 -6.23
CA LEU A 152 -11.29 -8.56 -7.57
C LEU A 152 -12.24 -7.46 -8.06
N MET A 153 -13.55 -7.67 -7.93
CA MET A 153 -14.56 -6.67 -8.29
C MET A 153 -14.41 -5.41 -7.45
N LEU A 154 -14.21 -5.54 -6.12
CA LEU A 154 -14.00 -4.39 -5.25
C LEU A 154 -12.71 -3.64 -5.61
N ALA A 155 -11.62 -4.35 -5.87
CA ALA A 155 -10.37 -3.73 -6.28
C ALA A 155 -10.50 -2.97 -7.61
N ALA A 156 -11.18 -3.54 -8.60
CA ALA A 156 -11.45 -2.90 -9.88
C ALA A 156 -12.34 -1.66 -9.74
N ASP A 157 -13.40 -1.72 -8.94
CA ASP A 157 -14.27 -0.57 -8.66
C ASP A 157 -13.50 0.56 -7.96
N ILE A 158 -12.65 0.24 -6.97
CA ILE A 158 -11.79 1.24 -6.31
C ILE A 158 -10.85 1.89 -7.32
N GLN A 159 -10.14 1.10 -8.14
CA GLN A 159 -9.21 1.62 -9.15
C GLN A 159 -9.95 2.54 -10.13
N GLN A 160 -11.12 2.14 -10.61
CA GLN A 160 -11.91 2.92 -11.56
C GLN A 160 -12.41 4.22 -10.95
N ARG A 161 -12.90 4.20 -9.71
CA ARG A 161 -13.40 5.42 -9.03
C ARG A 161 -12.29 6.41 -8.74
N VAL A 162 -11.13 5.93 -8.26
CA VAL A 162 -9.96 6.79 -8.03
C VAL A 162 -9.47 7.37 -9.35
N PHE A 163 -9.44 6.59 -10.42
CA PHE A 163 -9.10 7.09 -11.75
C PHE A 163 -10.10 8.16 -12.23
N ASN A 164 -11.41 7.92 -12.08
CA ASN A 164 -12.44 8.88 -12.49
C ASN A 164 -12.39 10.19 -11.68
N CYS A 165 -12.08 10.12 -10.39
CA CYS A 165 -12.00 11.30 -9.53
C CYS A 165 -10.73 12.13 -9.75
N TYR A 166 -9.58 11.48 -9.98
CA TYR A 166 -8.28 12.17 -9.91
C TYR A 166 -7.40 12.00 -11.16
N GLY A 167 -7.81 11.15 -12.11
CA GLY A 167 -6.98 10.74 -13.24
C GLY A 167 -5.73 9.94 -12.84
N ILE A 168 -5.75 9.33 -11.65
CA ILE A 168 -4.62 8.57 -11.08
C ILE A 168 -4.98 7.09 -11.07
N GLU A 169 -4.18 6.29 -11.78
CA GLU A 169 -4.31 4.84 -11.75
C GLU A 169 -3.62 4.26 -10.51
N LEU A 170 -4.35 3.47 -9.72
CA LEU A 170 -3.79 2.73 -8.59
C LEU A 170 -3.22 1.39 -9.06
N GLU A 171 -2.03 1.04 -8.57
CA GLU A 171 -1.43 -0.28 -8.77
C GLU A 171 -1.62 -1.14 -7.52
N HIS A 172 -2.02 -2.40 -7.68
CA HIS A 172 -2.11 -3.32 -6.55
C HIS A 172 -0.71 -3.68 -6.00
N GLU A 173 -0.61 -3.79 -4.68
CA GLU A 173 0.58 -4.26 -3.96
C GLU A 173 0.50 -5.77 -3.69
N VAL A 174 -0.71 -6.27 -3.44
CA VAL A 174 -1.00 -7.69 -3.22
C VAL A 174 -0.76 -8.47 -4.52
N ARG A 175 -0.16 -9.65 -4.41
CA ARG A 175 0.11 -10.54 -5.55
C ARG A 175 -1.10 -11.42 -5.83
N PHE A 176 -1.50 -11.55 -7.09
CA PHE A 176 -2.70 -12.28 -7.49
C PHE A 176 -2.26 -13.62 -8.06
N ILE A 177 -2.71 -14.73 -7.48
CA ILE A 177 -2.30 -16.07 -7.89
C ILE A 177 -3.47 -16.72 -8.62
N GLY A 178 -3.32 -16.93 -9.93
CA GLY A 178 -4.26 -17.68 -10.75
C GLY A 178 -4.02 -19.19 -10.67
N GLU A 179 -4.68 -19.95 -11.54
CA GLU A 179 -4.61 -21.42 -11.54
C GLU A 179 -3.19 -21.96 -11.77
N SER A 180 -2.46 -21.37 -12.73
CA SER A 180 -1.14 -21.83 -13.15
C SER A 180 0.00 -20.85 -12.82
N GLU A 181 -0.30 -19.56 -12.69
CA GLU A 181 0.71 -18.51 -12.56
C GLU A 181 0.21 -17.28 -11.81
N GLU A 182 1.12 -16.35 -11.50
CA GLU A 182 0.74 -15.02 -11.01
C GLU A 182 0.10 -14.22 -12.15
N THR A 183 -1.01 -13.57 -11.84
CA THR A 183 -1.76 -12.69 -12.73
C THR A 183 -1.82 -11.29 -12.14
N ASN A 184 -2.58 -10.39 -12.74
CA ASN A 184 -2.82 -9.04 -12.23
C ASN A 184 -4.26 -8.58 -12.48
N LEU A 185 -4.62 -7.50 -11.80
CA LEU A 185 -5.98 -6.95 -11.89
C LEU A 185 -6.36 -6.56 -13.33
N LYS A 186 -5.42 -6.04 -14.13
CA LYS A 186 -5.69 -5.63 -15.52
C LYS A 186 -6.02 -6.83 -16.42
N GLN A 187 -5.27 -7.93 -16.29
CA GLN A 187 -5.53 -9.17 -17.01
C GLN A 187 -6.91 -9.71 -16.67
N TRP A 188 -7.23 -9.82 -15.38
CA TRP A 188 -8.54 -10.26 -14.95
C TRP A 188 -9.66 -9.36 -15.48
N MET A 189 -9.52 -8.02 -15.41
CA MET A 189 -10.52 -7.09 -15.94
C MET A 189 -10.74 -7.27 -17.45
N SER A 190 -9.68 -7.58 -18.22
CA SER A 190 -9.79 -7.79 -19.67
C SER A 190 -10.52 -9.09 -20.03
N GLU A 191 -10.50 -10.10 -19.16
CA GLU A 191 -11.19 -11.38 -19.37
C GLU A 191 -12.69 -11.30 -19.03
N GLN A 192 -13.13 -10.25 -18.32
CA GLN A 192 -14.53 -10.03 -17.98
C GLN A 192 -15.29 -9.15 -19.00
N ALA A 193 -14.58 -8.56 -19.98
CA ALA A 193 -15.12 -7.65 -21.00
C ALA A 193 -15.57 -8.40 -22.26
#